data_AF-A0A2E0KW61-F1
#
_entry.id   AF-A0A2E0KW61-F1
#
_cell.length_a   1.000
_cell.length_b   1.000
_cell.length_c   1.000
_cell.angle_alpha   90.00
_cell.angle_beta   90.00
_cell.angle_gamma   90.00
#
_symmetry.space_group_name_H-M   'P 1'
#
loop_
_entity.id
_entity.type
_entity.pdbx_description
1 polymer ?
#
loop_
_entity_poly.entity_id
_entity_poly.type
_entity_poly.pdbx_seq_one_letter_code
_entity_poly.pdbx_strand_id
1 'polypeptide(L)'
;MAARLVALIVAMLMVGCSTAAPTPKRIALLAPFEGRYREVGYDALYAVRLALQDADIQPLDLLPIDDGGTIASATDRARALNHDPQVQAALVLGLAATAPETLSAFADIPVVVIGDWGAQPEAERVFILTNPQLRDQLTVPARTAVTDAAQMDAPFTGGEIVALDQFADLRQSSLTDISILSSAMLPDAAFTEQYHSSDTFAPEPGLLAALAYDAARLTGQAIASADNRQDTARALTTMRYEGLHGVIQFENGYWQNAPIHTYRYADDGTLHPLDDIIEQG
;
A
#
# COMPACT_ATOMS: atom_id res chain seq x y z
N MET A 1 -13.88 21.19 63.89
CA MET A 1 -13.19 20.10 63.15
C MET A 1 -13.99 19.58 61.96
N ALA A 2 -15.30 19.31 62.09
CA ALA A 2 -16.13 18.77 61.00
C ALA A 2 -16.13 19.60 59.70
N ALA A 3 -16.22 20.93 59.79
CA ALA A 3 -16.23 21.80 58.59
C ALA A 3 -14.91 21.77 57.78
N ARG A 4 -13.77 21.55 58.43
CA ARG A 4 -12.47 21.40 57.76
C ARG A 4 -12.32 20.05 57.07
N LEU A 5 -12.94 19.00 57.62
CA LEU A 5 -12.93 17.65 57.03
C LEU A 5 -13.81 17.59 55.77
N VAL A 6 -14.97 18.25 55.79
CA VAL A 6 -15.87 18.34 54.63
C VAL A 6 -15.24 19.14 53.49
N ALA A 7 -14.56 20.25 53.79
CA ALA A 7 -13.85 21.03 52.78
C ALA A 7 -12.71 20.25 52.12
N LEU A 8 -12.02 19.38 52.88
CA LEU A 8 -10.95 18.53 52.33
C LEU A 8 -11.50 17.43 51.41
N ILE A 9 -12.64 16.84 51.75
CA ILE A 9 -13.31 15.81 50.94
C ILE A 9 -13.85 16.40 49.63
N VAL A 10 -14.42 17.62 49.67
CA VAL A 10 -14.89 18.32 48.47
C VAL A 10 -13.71 18.72 47.55
N ALA A 11 -12.56 19.10 48.11
CA ALA A 11 -11.37 19.39 47.32
C ALA A 11 -10.77 18.14 46.64
N MET A 12 -10.83 16.97 47.29
CA MET A 12 -10.38 15.69 46.69
C MET A 12 -11.28 15.23 45.54
N LEU A 13 -12.57 15.55 45.54
CA LEU A 13 -13.51 15.20 44.47
C LEU A 13 -13.30 16.02 43.18
N MET A 14 -12.56 17.14 43.25
CA MET A 14 -12.31 18.03 42.09
C MET A 14 -11.03 17.70 41.30
N VAL A 15 -10.25 16.69 41.70
CA VAL A 15 -9.00 16.29 41.01
C VAL A 15 -9.25 15.19 39.95
N GLY A 16 -10.50 14.83 39.69
CA GLY A 16 -10.89 13.72 38.81
C GLY A 16 -11.04 14.02 37.32
N CYS A 17 -10.68 15.20 36.82
CA CYS A 17 -10.68 15.46 35.37
C CYS A 17 -9.45 14.82 34.72
N SER A 18 -9.50 13.49 34.56
CA SER A 18 -8.70 12.79 33.56
C SER A 18 -9.16 13.28 32.20
N THR A 19 -8.33 14.10 31.54
CA THR A 19 -8.45 14.32 30.10
C THR A 19 -8.26 12.97 29.43
N ALA A 20 -9.34 12.40 28.89
CA ALA A 20 -9.26 11.21 28.05
C ALA A 20 -8.24 11.51 26.93
N ALA A 21 -7.23 10.64 26.79
CA ALA A 21 -6.28 10.78 25.69
C ALA A 21 -7.08 10.75 24.37
N PRO A 22 -6.78 11.65 23.42
CA PRO A 22 -7.43 11.61 22.12
C PRO A 22 -7.23 10.22 21.52
N THR A 23 -8.31 9.64 20.98
CA THR A 23 -8.21 8.33 20.36
C THR A 23 -7.32 8.41 19.11
N PRO A 24 -6.35 7.50 18.94
CA PRO A 24 -5.43 7.56 17.83
C PRO A 24 -6.16 7.44 16.49
N LYS A 25 -5.68 8.20 15.50
CA LYS A 25 -6.12 8.09 14.11
C LYS A 25 -5.58 6.77 13.52
N ARG A 26 -6.30 6.20 12.55
CA ARG A 26 -5.95 4.93 11.91
C ARG A 26 -5.70 5.06 10.43
N ILE A 27 -4.80 4.23 9.93
CA ILE A 27 -4.64 3.91 8.51
C ILE A 27 -5.10 2.46 8.32
N ALA A 28 -6.03 2.24 7.39
CA ALA A 28 -6.38 0.89 6.98
C ALA A 28 -5.41 0.38 5.90
N LEU A 29 -5.05 -0.90 5.95
CA LEU A 29 -4.38 -1.60 4.85
C LEU A 29 -5.30 -2.72 4.39
N LEU A 30 -5.98 -2.53 3.26
CA LEU A 30 -6.86 -3.55 2.66
C LEU A 30 -6.09 -4.29 1.57
N ALA A 31 -5.78 -5.55 1.82
CA ALA A 31 -4.99 -6.39 0.93
C ALA A 31 -5.39 -7.87 1.09
N PRO A 32 -5.03 -8.75 0.16
CA PRO A 32 -5.16 -10.18 0.36
C PRO A 32 -4.09 -10.65 1.37
N PHE A 33 -4.49 -10.99 2.59
CA PHE A 33 -3.63 -11.62 3.60
C PHE A 33 -3.82 -13.14 3.66
N GLU A 34 -4.92 -13.64 3.11
CA GLU A 34 -5.21 -15.05 2.97
C GLU A 34 -5.34 -15.49 1.50
N GLY A 35 -5.33 -16.80 1.28
CA GLY A 35 -5.57 -17.39 -0.03
C GLY A 35 -4.44 -17.19 -1.04
N ARG A 36 -4.81 -17.15 -2.33
CA ARG A 36 -3.89 -17.23 -3.47
C ARG A 36 -2.88 -16.08 -3.52
N TYR A 37 -3.35 -14.87 -3.24
CA TYR A 37 -2.59 -13.63 -3.42
C TYR A 37 -1.98 -13.11 -2.10
N ARG A 38 -1.86 -13.95 -1.08
CA ARG A 38 -1.38 -13.53 0.26
C ARG A 38 0.00 -12.86 0.24
N GLU A 39 0.86 -13.24 -0.72
CA GLU A 39 2.18 -12.63 -0.90
C GLU A 39 2.09 -11.12 -1.08
N VAL A 40 1.08 -10.64 -1.82
CA VAL A 40 0.84 -9.21 -2.07
C VAL A 40 0.57 -8.47 -0.77
N GLY A 41 -0.27 -9.02 0.11
CA GLY A 41 -0.56 -8.40 1.40
C GLY A 41 0.64 -8.38 2.33
N TYR A 42 1.38 -9.48 2.42
CA TYR A 42 2.56 -9.56 3.29
C TYR A 42 3.72 -8.68 2.82
N ASP A 43 3.89 -8.53 1.51
CA ASP A 43 4.90 -7.64 0.95
C ASP A 43 4.70 -6.19 1.43
N ALA A 44 3.45 -5.73 1.42
CA ALA A 44 3.09 -4.40 1.92
C ALA A 44 3.06 -4.29 3.45
N LEU A 45 2.58 -5.30 4.18
CA LEU A 45 2.32 -5.17 5.63
C LEU A 45 3.53 -4.74 6.43
N TYR A 46 4.67 -5.42 6.25
CA TYR A 46 5.87 -5.13 7.02
C TYR A 46 6.50 -3.80 6.58
N ALA A 47 6.46 -3.47 5.29
CA ALA A 47 6.91 -2.18 4.79
C ALA A 47 6.10 -1.01 5.35
N VAL A 48 4.77 -1.16 5.41
CA VAL A 48 3.87 -0.16 6.01
C VAL A 48 4.12 -0.03 7.51
N ARG A 49 4.33 -1.14 8.23
CA ARG A 49 4.69 -1.10 9.65
C ARG A 49 5.99 -0.37 9.89
N LEU A 50 7.04 -0.71 9.13
CA LEU A 50 8.34 -0.05 9.21
C LEU A 50 8.20 1.45 8.93
N ALA A 51 7.48 1.83 7.87
CA ALA A 51 7.22 3.23 7.53
C ALA A 51 6.57 4.03 8.65
N LEU A 52 5.59 3.44 9.34
CA LEU A 52 4.88 4.09 10.45
C LEU A 52 5.71 4.11 11.74
N GLN A 53 6.62 3.16 11.94
CA GLN A 53 7.59 3.18 13.04
C GLN A 53 8.65 4.27 12.83
N ASP A 54 9.13 4.43 11.60
CA ASP A 54 10.12 5.46 11.24
C ASP A 54 9.54 6.87 11.25
N ALA A 55 8.21 7.00 11.24
CA ALA A 55 7.54 8.28 11.13
C ALA A 55 7.59 9.03 12.46
N ASP A 56 8.29 10.16 12.49
CA ASP A 56 8.28 11.13 13.59
C ASP A 56 6.96 11.94 13.61
N ILE A 57 5.84 11.25 13.39
CA ILE A 57 4.48 11.78 13.40
C ILE A 57 3.74 11.22 14.62
N GLN A 58 2.58 11.81 14.95
CA GLN A 58 1.74 11.28 16.03
C GLN A 58 1.45 9.79 15.81
N PRO A 59 1.38 8.97 16.87
CA PRO A 59 1.17 7.54 16.72
C PRO A 59 -0.13 7.28 15.94
N LEU A 60 0.03 6.66 14.77
CA LEU A 60 -1.06 6.18 13.94
C LEU A 60 -1.20 4.67 14.15
N ASP A 61 -2.42 4.21 14.37
CA ASP A 61 -2.68 2.77 14.40
C ASP A 61 -2.82 2.24 12.97
N LEU A 62 -2.11 1.16 12.66
CA LEU A 62 -2.31 0.40 11.43
C LEU A 62 -3.42 -0.65 11.64
N LEU A 63 -4.41 -0.65 10.76
CA LEU A 63 -5.49 -1.64 10.73
C LEU A 63 -5.36 -2.51 9.46
N PRO A 64 -4.62 -3.63 9.51
CA PRO A 64 -4.56 -4.57 8.40
C PRO A 64 -5.87 -5.36 8.30
N ILE A 65 -6.46 -5.41 7.11
CA ILE A 65 -7.73 -6.07 6.83
C ILE A 65 -7.58 -6.94 5.59
N ASP A 66 -7.93 -8.21 5.74
CA ASP A 66 -8.01 -9.16 4.63
C ASP A 66 -9.19 -8.81 3.71
N ASP A 67 -8.92 -8.76 2.41
CA ASP A 67 -9.93 -8.46 1.38
C ASP A 67 -10.87 -9.66 1.11
N GLY A 68 -10.56 -10.85 1.61
CA GLY A 68 -11.32 -12.08 1.45
C GLY A 68 -11.26 -12.68 0.04
N GLY A 69 -10.31 -12.23 -0.79
CA GLY A 69 -10.02 -12.77 -2.12
C GLY A 69 -11.11 -12.57 -3.17
N THR A 70 -12.16 -11.80 -2.87
CA THR A 70 -13.29 -11.55 -3.79
C THR A 70 -13.69 -10.08 -3.75
N ILE A 71 -14.17 -9.55 -4.88
CA ILE A 71 -14.64 -8.16 -4.98
C ILE A 71 -15.76 -7.90 -3.97
N ALA A 72 -16.69 -8.85 -3.79
CA ALA A 72 -17.80 -8.72 -2.85
C ALA A 72 -17.32 -8.56 -1.40
N SER A 73 -16.42 -9.44 -0.95
CA SER A 73 -15.84 -9.34 0.40
C SER A 73 -15.07 -8.03 0.58
N ALA A 74 -14.19 -7.68 -0.35
CA ALA A 74 -13.40 -6.45 -0.29
C ALA A 74 -14.29 -5.20 -0.22
N THR A 75 -15.37 -5.18 -1.01
CA THR A 75 -16.39 -4.12 -1.00
C THR A 75 -17.05 -4.00 0.37
N ASP A 76 -17.44 -5.12 0.99
CA ASP A 76 -18.07 -5.10 2.32
C ASP A 76 -17.09 -4.63 3.40
N ARG A 77 -15.79 -4.98 3.30
CA ARG A 77 -14.73 -4.45 4.17
C ARG A 77 -14.54 -2.94 4.00
N ALA A 78 -14.53 -2.44 2.77
CA ALA A 78 -14.43 -1.01 2.49
C ALA A 78 -15.63 -0.22 3.08
N ARG A 79 -16.86 -0.76 2.98
CA ARG A 79 -18.05 -0.16 3.62
C ARG A 79 -17.92 -0.14 5.14
N ALA A 80 -17.44 -1.24 5.74
CA ALA A 80 -17.24 -1.31 7.18
C ALA A 80 -16.21 -0.28 7.68
N LEU A 81 -15.11 -0.09 6.94
CA LEU A 81 -14.11 0.94 7.23
C LEU A 81 -14.70 2.35 7.23
N ASN A 82 -15.60 2.64 6.30
CA ASN A 82 -16.26 3.95 6.22
C ASN A 82 -17.03 4.30 7.51
N HIS A 83 -17.55 3.29 8.22
CA HIS A 83 -18.26 3.47 9.49
C HIS A 83 -17.34 3.72 10.70
N ASP A 84 -16.02 3.56 10.57
CA ASP A 84 -15.05 3.86 11.63
C ASP A 84 -14.47 5.28 11.46
N PRO A 85 -14.93 6.29 12.22
CA PRO A 85 -14.45 7.67 12.06
C PRO A 85 -12.97 7.86 12.41
N GLN A 86 -12.31 6.87 13.03
CA GLN A 86 -10.88 6.92 13.33
C GLN A 86 -10.03 6.60 12.09
N VAL A 87 -10.57 5.86 11.11
CA VAL A 87 -9.90 5.58 9.82
C VAL A 87 -9.86 6.85 9.00
N GLN A 88 -8.65 7.39 8.79
CA GLN A 88 -8.43 8.65 8.06
C GLN A 88 -8.02 8.46 6.61
N ALA A 89 -7.47 7.28 6.27
CA ALA A 89 -7.11 6.89 4.91
C ALA A 89 -7.00 5.36 4.81
N ALA A 90 -7.02 4.85 3.58
CA ALA A 90 -6.76 3.45 3.27
C ALA A 90 -5.61 3.31 2.26
N LEU A 91 -4.70 2.38 2.55
CA LEU A 91 -3.75 1.82 1.61
C LEU A 91 -4.37 0.57 1.02
N VAL A 92 -4.32 0.41 -0.31
CA VAL A 92 -4.95 -0.72 -0.99
C VAL A 92 -4.06 -1.30 -2.07
N LEU A 93 -4.10 -2.63 -2.22
CA LEU A 93 -3.37 -3.36 -3.25
C LEU A 93 -3.97 -4.75 -3.49
N GLY A 94 -3.74 -5.29 -4.68
CA GLY A 94 -4.31 -6.56 -5.12
C GLY A 94 -5.63 -6.40 -5.87
N LEU A 95 -6.00 -7.44 -6.62
CA LEU A 95 -7.09 -7.38 -7.60
C LEU A 95 -8.46 -7.03 -6.98
N ALA A 96 -8.85 -7.65 -5.86
CA ALA A 96 -10.17 -7.41 -5.26
C ALA A 96 -10.26 -6.08 -4.51
N ALA A 97 -9.22 -5.73 -3.73
CA ALA A 97 -9.13 -4.47 -3.00
C ALA A 97 -9.17 -3.23 -3.90
N THR A 98 -8.68 -3.35 -5.14
CA THR A 98 -8.58 -2.25 -6.12
C THR A 98 -9.68 -2.25 -7.19
N ALA A 99 -10.67 -3.15 -7.08
CA ALA A 99 -11.80 -3.18 -7.99
C ALA A 99 -12.62 -1.88 -7.91
N PRO A 100 -13.20 -1.39 -9.01
CA PRO A 100 -14.00 -0.15 -9.02
C PRO A 100 -15.11 -0.13 -7.97
N GLU A 101 -15.79 -1.27 -7.75
CA GLU A 101 -16.83 -1.41 -6.74
C GLU A 101 -16.29 -1.25 -5.31
N THR A 102 -15.11 -1.81 -5.04
CA THR A 102 -14.41 -1.68 -3.76
C THR A 102 -13.94 -0.25 -3.53
N LEU A 103 -13.30 0.38 -4.54
CA LEU A 103 -12.83 1.76 -4.46
C LEU A 103 -13.99 2.74 -4.23
N SER A 104 -15.12 2.50 -4.88
CA SER A 104 -16.36 3.28 -4.67
C SER A 104 -16.89 3.13 -3.24
N ALA A 105 -16.80 1.94 -2.65
CA ALA A 105 -17.32 1.63 -1.33
C ALA A 105 -16.58 2.32 -0.17
N PHE A 106 -15.35 2.81 -0.38
CA PHE A 106 -14.63 3.63 0.61
C PHE A 106 -15.29 5.00 0.86
N ALA A 107 -16.24 5.42 0.03
CA ALA A 107 -17.08 6.60 0.22
C ALA A 107 -16.35 7.94 0.43
N ASP A 108 -15.99 8.34 1.65
CA ASP A 108 -15.25 9.59 1.92
C ASP A 108 -13.80 9.34 2.37
N ILE A 109 -13.41 8.07 2.55
CA ILE A 109 -12.04 7.70 2.90
C ILE A 109 -11.12 7.95 1.69
N PRO A 110 -10.03 8.74 1.85
CA PRO A 110 -8.96 8.84 0.86
C PRO A 110 -8.26 7.48 0.70
N VAL A 111 -8.04 7.08 -0.55
CA VAL A 111 -7.45 5.77 -0.89
C VAL A 111 -6.16 5.97 -1.66
N VAL A 112 -5.07 5.37 -1.18
CA VAL A 112 -3.80 5.28 -1.90
C VAL A 112 -3.62 3.85 -2.41
N VAL A 113 -3.61 3.68 -3.73
CA VAL A 113 -3.39 2.40 -4.41
C VAL A 113 -1.90 2.21 -4.63
N ILE A 114 -1.36 1.07 -4.17
CA ILE A 114 0.06 0.72 -4.28
C ILE A 114 0.26 -0.18 -5.50
N GLY A 115 0.94 0.32 -6.53
CA GLY A 115 1.20 -0.40 -7.80
C GLY A 115 0.05 -0.34 -8.81
N ASP A 116 0.25 -0.95 -9.99
CA ASP A 116 -0.80 -1.05 -11.03
C ASP A 116 -1.62 -2.34 -10.93
N TRP A 117 -2.85 -2.22 -10.41
CA TRP A 117 -3.84 -3.31 -10.32
C TRP A 117 -5.05 -3.09 -11.23
N GLY A 118 -4.90 -2.25 -12.26
CA GLY A 118 -6.00 -1.85 -13.14
C GLY A 118 -7.00 -0.86 -12.50
N ALA A 119 -6.64 -0.26 -11.36
CA ALA A 119 -7.44 0.77 -10.70
C ALA A 119 -7.53 2.06 -11.53
N GLN A 120 -8.67 2.76 -11.51
CA GLN A 120 -8.80 4.07 -12.15
C GLN A 120 -9.08 5.11 -11.07
N PRO A 121 -8.60 6.36 -11.22
CA PRO A 121 -8.89 7.43 -10.28
C PRO A 121 -10.31 7.99 -10.55
N GLU A 122 -11.33 7.13 -10.38
CA GLU A 122 -12.73 7.46 -10.66
C GLU A 122 -13.30 8.52 -9.70
N ALA A 123 -12.61 8.76 -8.58
CA ALA A 123 -12.94 9.80 -7.61
C ALA A 123 -11.70 10.62 -7.25
N GLU A 124 -11.89 11.90 -6.93
CA GLU A 124 -10.83 12.85 -6.52
C GLU A 124 -10.04 12.44 -5.26
N ARG A 125 -10.48 11.38 -4.58
CA ARG A 125 -9.88 10.84 -3.35
C ARG A 125 -9.08 9.54 -3.58
N VAL A 126 -8.98 9.08 -4.83
CA VAL A 126 -8.22 7.88 -5.20
C VAL A 126 -6.90 8.33 -5.82
N PHE A 127 -5.80 7.94 -5.16
CA PHE A 127 -4.45 8.31 -5.52
C PHE A 127 -3.68 7.04 -5.87
N ILE A 128 -3.16 6.93 -7.10
CA ILE A 128 -2.57 5.70 -7.61
C ILE A 128 -1.07 5.92 -7.80
N LEU A 129 -0.28 5.13 -7.07
CA LEU A 129 1.18 5.14 -7.14
C LEU A 129 1.66 4.32 -8.34
N THR A 130 1.36 4.82 -9.53
CA THR A 130 1.78 4.21 -10.79
C THR A 130 1.85 5.25 -11.91
N ASN A 131 2.67 4.98 -12.92
CA ASN A 131 2.68 5.76 -14.15
C ASN A 131 1.48 5.34 -15.04
N PRO A 132 0.57 6.27 -15.41
CA PRO A 132 -0.59 5.93 -16.21
C PRO A 132 -0.24 5.37 -17.61
N GLN A 133 0.95 5.66 -18.13
CA GLN A 133 1.44 5.17 -19.43
C GLN A 133 1.88 3.71 -19.41
N LEU A 134 1.99 3.07 -18.24
CA LEU A 134 2.32 1.64 -18.14
C LEU A 134 1.29 0.80 -18.89
N ARG A 135 0.01 1.11 -18.72
CA ARG A 135 -1.10 0.31 -19.27
C ARG A 135 -1.11 0.20 -20.78
N ASP A 136 -0.67 1.24 -21.46
CA ASP A 136 -0.58 1.26 -22.92
C ASP A 136 0.56 0.36 -23.44
N GLN A 137 1.47 -0.06 -22.56
CA GLN A 137 2.62 -0.92 -22.86
C GLN A 137 2.43 -2.36 -22.41
N LEU A 138 1.41 -2.64 -21.60
CA LEU A 138 1.12 -3.99 -21.12
C LEU A 138 0.37 -4.79 -22.19
N THR A 139 0.85 -6.01 -22.44
CA THR A 139 0.15 -6.99 -23.28
C THR A 139 -0.73 -7.92 -22.44
N VAL A 140 -0.39 -8.10 -21.16
CA VAL A 140 -1.23 -8.83 -20.20
C VAL A 140 -2.33 -7.89 -19.69
N PRO A 141 -3.62 -8.24 -19.84
CA PRO A 141 -4.70 -7.42 -19.32
C PRO A 141 -4.57 -7.15 -17.82
N ALA A 142 -4.85 -5.93 -17.37
CA ALA A 142 -4.56 -5.45 -16.01
C ALA A 142 -5.20 -6.26 -14.86
N ARG A 143 -6.24 -7.04 -15.15
CA ARG A 143 -6.97 -7.85 -14.15
C ARG A 143 -6.91 -9.35 -14.43
N THR A 144 -5.92 -9.78 -15.22
CA THR A 144 -5.66 -11.21 -15.46
C THR A 144 -5.28 -11.89 -14.16
N ALA A 145 -5.84 -13.07 -13.88
CA ALA A 145 -5.43 -13.85 -12.71
C ALA A 145 -4.01 -14.41 -12.93
N VAL A 146 -3.22 -14.54 -11.87
CA VAL A 146 -1.84 -15.06 -11.96
C VAL A 146 -1.78 -16.46 -12.59
N THR A 147 -2.78 -17.30 -12.33
CA THR A 147 -2.89 -18.63 -12.95
C THR A 147 -3.07 -18.56 -14.45
N ASP A 148 -3.82 -17.57 -14.93
CA ASP A 148 -4.09 -17.43 -16.36
C ASP A 148 -2.89 -16.78 -17.05
N ALA A 149 -2.29 -15.78 -16.41
CA ALA A 149 -1.05 -15.15 -16.88
C ALA A 149 0.08 -16.18 -17.02
N ALA A 150 0.24 -17.08 -16.04
CA ALA A 150 1.28 -18.12 -16.06
C ALA A 150 1.15 -19.09 -17.25
N GLN A 151 -0.05 -19.23 -17.83
CA GLN A 151 -0.32 -20.09 -19.00
C GLN A 151 -0.21 -19.35 -20.34
N MET A 152 0.07 -18.05 -20.35
CA MET A 152 0.20 -17.30 -21.59
C MET A 152 1.47 -17.69 -22.36
N ASP A 153 1.35 -17.76 -23.68
CA ASP A 153 2.48 -17.95 -24.58
C ASP A 153 3.34 -16.68 -24.63
N ALA A 154 4.66 -16.84 -24.48
CA ALA A 154 5.63 -15.75 -24.64
C ALA A 154 5.88 -15.45 -26.14
N PRO A 155 6.30 -14.22 -26.51
CA PRO A 155 6.67 -13.10 -25.64
C PRO A 155 5.45 -12.29 -25.17
N PHE A 156 5.54 -11.77 -23.94
CA PHE A 156 4.57 -10.79 -23.43
C PHE A 156 5.19 -9.86 -22.39
N THR A 157 4.57 -8.70 -22.24
CA THR A 157 4.84 -7.70 -21.20
C THR A 157 3.69 -7.65 -20.20
N GLY A 158 4.01 -7.81 -18.91
CA GLY A 158 3.07 -7.75 -17.80
C GLY A 158 3.40 -6.68 -16.76
N GLY A 159 2.46 -6.44 -15.84
CA GLY A 159 2.65 -5.57 -14.68
C GLY A 159 2.85 -6.38 -13.40
N GLU A 160 2.33 -5.88 -12.28
CA GLU A 160 2.59 -6.44 -10.94
C GLU A 160 2.18 -7.90 -10.77
N ILE A 161 1.11 -8.33 -11.43
CA ILE A 161 0.66 -9.73 -11.37
C ILE A 161 1.68 -10.72 -11.93
N VAL A 162 2.47 -10.28 -12.92
CA VAL A 162 3.53 -11.07 -13.56
C VAL A 162 4.84 -10.96 -12.78
N ALA A 163 4.96 -10.00 -11.86
CA ALA A 163 6.14 -9.82 -11.01
C ALA A 163 6.09 -10.67 -9.72
N LEU A 164 4.98 -11.33 -9.44
CA LEU A 164 4.80 -12.14 -8.23
C LEU A 164 5.67 -13.41 -8.26
N ASP A 165 6.18 -13.83 -7.11
CA ASP A 165 6.94 -15.10 -7.00
C ASP A 165 6.08 -16.28 -7.44
N GLN A 166 4.78 -16.27 -7.06
CA GLN A 166 3.84 -17.29 -7.50
C GLN A 166 3.69 -17.37 -9.02
N PHE A 167 3.85 -16.28 -9.76
CA PHE A 167 3.80 -16.33 -11.22
C PHE A 167 4.94 -17.20 -11.77
N ALA A 168 6.16 -16.98 -11.29
CA ALA A 168 7.33 -17.77 -11.67
C ALA A 168 7.15 -19.24 -11.29
N ASP A 169 6.65 -19.52 -10.07
CA ASP A 169 6.40 -20.88 -9.59
C ASP A 169 5.34 -21.65 -10.39
N LEU A 170 4.30 -20.96 -10.86
CA LEU A 170 3.21 -21.58 -11.62
C LEU A 170 3.57 -21.81 -13.09
N ARG A 171 4.56 -21.10 -13.61
CA ARG A 171 4.91 -21.15 -15.03
C ARG A 171 5.70 -22.41 -15.35
N GLN A 172 5.18 -23.20 -16.29
CA GLN A 172 5.85 -24.43 -16.76
C GLN A 172 6.79 -24.18 -17.95
N SER A 173 6.61 -23.06 -18.64
CA SER A 173 7.42 -22.64 -19.78
C SER A 173 8.54 -21.67 -19.35
N SER A 174 9.45 -21.37 -20.27
CA SER A 174 10.55 -20.44 -20.00
C SER A 174 10.07 -19.05 -19.56
N LEU A 175 10.86 -18.42 -18.69
CA LEU A 175 10.71 -17.04 -18.22
C LEU A 175 11.47 -16.01 -19.08
N THR A 176 12.37 -16.43 -19.98
CA THR A 176 13.34 -15.57 -20.70
C THR A 176 12.71 -14.48 -21.56
N ASP A 177 11.52 -14.72 -22.13
CA ASP A 177 10.84 -13.81 -23.07
C ASP A 177 9.66 -13.05 -22.42
N ILE A 178 9.71 -12.89 -21.10
CA ILE A 178 8.72 -12.12 -20.34
C ILE A 178 9.39 -10.85 -19.84
N SER A 179 8.75 -9.71 -20.12
CA SER A 179 9.14 -8.42 -19.57
C SER A 179 8.11 -7.95 -18.56
N ILE A 180 8.57 -7.34 -17.47
CA ILE A 180 7.71 -6.78 -16.42
C ILE A 180 7.93 -5.28 -16.37
N LEU A 181 6.84 -4.52 -16.34
CA LEU A 181 6.89 -3.07 -16.15
C LEU A 181 6.23 -2.68 -14.83
N SER A 182 6.90 -1.85 -14.05
CA SER A 182 6.35 -1.32 -12.78
C SER A 182 6.87 0.10 -12.52
N SER A 183 6.13 0.85 -11.71
CA SER A 183 6.63 2.10 -11.11
C SER A 183 7.31 1.88 -9.76
N ALA A 184 7.21 0.68 -9.21
CA ALA A 184 7.95 0.31 -8.01
C ALA A 184 9.38 -0.10 -8.36
N MET A 185 10.29 0.03 -7.40
CA MET A 185 11.66 -0.45 -7.50
C MET A 185 11.89 -1.66 -6.61
N LEU A 186 12.76 -2.58 -7.06
CA LEU A 186 13.26 -3.64 -6.19
C LEU A 186 14.00 -3.00 -5.00
N PRO A 187 13.77 -3.49 -3.77
CA PRO A 187 14.48 -3.01 -2.59
C PRO A 187 16.00 -3.11 -2.71
N ASP A 188 16.70 -2.07 -2.27
CA ASP A 188 18.16 -2.12 -2.14
C ASP A 188 18.60 -2.83 -0.84
N ALA A 189 19.91 -3.08 -0.71
CA ALA A 189 20.46 -3.79 0.45
C ALA A 189 20.19 -3.05 1.79
N ALA A 190 20.17 -1.72 1.77
CA ALA A 190 19.96 -0.93 2.99
C ALA A 190 18.51 -1.01 3.46
N PHE A 191 17.55 -0.88 2.55
CA PHE A 191 16.13 -1.07 2.85
C PHE A 191 15.87 -2.50 3.32
N THR A 192 16.42 -3.51 2.64
CA THR A 192 16.22 -4.92 2.99
C THR A 192 16.76 -5.24 4.39
N GLU A 193 17.93 -4.73 4.75
CA GLU A 193 18.46 -4.87 6.11
C GLU A 193 17.53 -4.23 7.15
N GLN A 194 17.05 -3.01 6.89
CA GLN A 194 16.13 -2.32 7.79
C GLN A 194 14.79 -3.07 7.91
N TYR A 195 14.24 -3.55 6.80
CA TYR A 195 13.00 -4.33 6.72
C TYR A 195 13.08 -5.59 7.61
N HIS A 196 14.13 -6.39 7.45
CA HIS A 196 14.36 -7.58 8.27
C HIS A 196 14.65 -7.26 9.75
N SER A 197 15.26 -6.12 10.03
CA SER A 197 15.49 -5.68 11.41
C SER A 197 14.20 -5.27 12.14
N SER A 198 13.16 -4.91 11.39
CA SER A 198 11.89 -4.39 11.93
C SER A 198 10.99 -5.47 12.52
N ASP A 199 11.03 -6.69 11.97
CA ASP A 199 10.22 -7.82 12.42
C ASP A 199 10.90 -9.15 12.07
N THR A 200 11.01 -10.06 13.02
CA THR A 200 11.66 -11.38 12.85
C THR A 200 10.94 -12.29 11.86
N PHE A 201 9.67 -12.00 11.55
CA PHE A 201 8.87 -12.78 10.60
C PHE A 201 8.69 -12.09 9.25
N ALA A 202 9.37 -10.97 9.03
CA ALA A 202 9.36 -10.29 7.74
C ALA A 202 9.91 -11.24 6.65
N PRO A 203 9.18 -11.45 5.52
CA PRO A 203 9.70 -12.23 4.39
C PRO A 203 10.79 -11.45 3.65
N GLU A 204 11.37 -12.00 2.59
CA GLU A 204 12.15 -11.16 1.67
C GLU A 204 11.21 -10.10 1.05
N PRO A 205 11.63 -8.81 1.00
CA PRO A 205 10.80 -7.77 0.44
C PRO A 205 10.77 -7.89 -1.09
N GLY A 206 9.56 -7.98 -1.64
CA GLY A 206 9.29 -8.02 -3.06
C GLY A 206 9.24 -6.63 -3.70
N LEU A 207 8.81 -6.60 -4.96
CA LEU A 207 8.78 -5.39 -5.78
C LEU A 207 7.93 -4.27 -5.16
N LEU A 208 6.85 -4.59 -4.43
CA LEU A 208 5.92 -3.58 -3.91
C LEU A 208 6.28 -3.10 -2.50
N ALA A 209 7.19 -3.77 -1.80
CA ALA A 209 7.57 -3.42 -0.42
C ALA A 209 8.03 -1.95 -0.30
N ALA A 210 9.03 -1.54 -1.08
CA ALA A 210 9.55 -0.18 -1.01
C ALA A 210 8.48 0.86 -1.37
N LEU A 211 7.60 0.55 -2.34
CA LEU A 211 6.52 1.46 -2.75
C LEU A 211 5.44 1.56 -1.65
N ALA A 212 5.15 0.46 -0.97
CA ALA A 212 4.25 0.42 0.18
C ALA A 212 4.81 1.22 1.37
N TYR A 213 6.13 1.20 1.59
CA TYR A 213 6.80 2.04 2.57
C TYR A 213 6.56 3.53 2.27
N ASP A 214 6.84 3.97 1.04
CA ASP A 214 6.61 5.36 0.63
C ASP A 214 5.13 5.76 0.71
N ALA A 215 4.22 4.87 0.31
CA ALA A 215 2.78 5.09 0.42
C ALA A 215 2.35 5.36 1.87
N ALA A 216 2.87 4.57 2.82
CA ALA A 216 2.56 4.72 4.24
C ALA A 216 3.14 6.00 4.83
N ARG A 217 4.40 6.34 4.49
CA ARG A 217 5.05 7.60 4.92
C ARG A 217 4.28 8.83 4.42
N LEU A 218 3.99 8.88 3.13
CA LEU A 218 3.21 9.93 2.48
C LEU A 218 1.83 10.08 3.13
N THR A 219 1.11 8.98 3.29
CA THR A 219 -0.24 8.97 3.88
C THR A 219 -0.21 9.39 5.36
N GLY A 220 0.78 8.92 6.12
CA GLY A 220 0.96 9.31 7.51
C GLY A 220 1.20 10.80 7.68
N GLN A 221 2.05 11.41 6.83
CA GLN A 221 2.28 12.85 6.83
C GLN A 221 1.02 13.65 6.45
N ALA A 222 0.24 13.16 5.48
CA ALA A 222 -1.03 13.77 5.12
C ALA A 222 -2.02 13.76 6.30
N ILE A 223 -2.13 12.64 7.02
CA ILE A 223 -3.01 12.51 8.19
C ILE A 223 -2.54 13.39 9.36
N ALA A 224 -1.24 13.50 9.57
CA ALA A 224 -0.66 14.32 10.63
C ALA A 224 -0.91 15.82 10.42
N SER A 225 -1.10 16.24 9.17
CA SER A 225 -1.37 17.64 8.79
C SER A 225 -2.85 17.97 8.60
N ALA A 226 -3.75 16.99 8.80
CA ALA A 226 -5.17 17.10 8.53
C ALA A 226 -6.03 16.86 9.77
N ASP A 227 -7.21 17.48 9.86
CA ASP A 227 -8.14 17.27 10.98
C ASP A 227 -9.12 16.11 10.74
N ASN A 228 -9.44 15.82 9.47
CA ASN A 228 -10.44 14.83 9.06
C ASN A 228 -10.10 14.25 7.67
N ARG A 229 -10.88 13.27 7.20
CA ARG A 229 -10.74 12.60 5.90
C ARG A 229 -10.68 13.56 4.71
N GLN A 230 -11.52 14.61 4.69
CA GLN A 230 -11.54 15.57 3.58
C GLN A 230 -10.24 16.40 3.55
N ASP A 231 -9.75 16.81 4.71
CA ASP A 231 -8.47 17.52 4.80
C ASP A 231 -7.28 16.60 4.47
N THR A 232 -7.36 15.30 4.82
CA THR A 232 -6.37 14.29 4.41
C THR A 232 -6.32 14.13 2.90
N ALA A 233 -7.47 14.04 2.22
CA ALA A 233 -7.52 14.00 0.75
C ALA A 233 -6.93 15.26 0.12
N ARG A 234 -7.23 16.44 0.68
CA ARG A 234 -6.66 17.71 0.20
C ARG A 234 -5.15 17.74 0.39
N ALA A 235 -4.66 17.29 1.56
CA ALA A 235 -3.23 17.19 1.84
C ALA A 235 -2.55 16.28 0.81
N LEU A 236 -3.06 15.06 0.59
CA LEU A 236 -2.54 14.14 -0.43
C LEU A 236 -2.49 14.78 -1.83
N THR A 237 -3.53 15.51 -2.22
CA THR A 237 -3.60 16.16 -3.55
C THR A 237 -2.50 17.20 -3.76
N THR A 238 -2.15 17.97 -2.71
CA THR A 238 -1.21 19.09 -2.80
C THR A 238 0.19 18.78 -2.33
N MET A 239 0.38 17.65 -1.64
CA MET A 239 1.65 17.29 -1.04
C MET A 239 2.67 16.93 -2.11
N ARG A 240 3.91 17.32 -1.84
CA ARG A 240 5.11 16.83 -2.50
C ARG A 240 5.90 16.06 -1.45
N TYR A 241 5.99 14.75 -1.64
CA TYR A 241 6.73 13.85 -0.75
C TYR A 241 8.02 13.41 -1.43
N GLU A 242 9.11 13.34 -0.67
CA GLU A 242 10.40 12.81 -1.14
C GLU A 242 10.68 11.53 -0.38
N GLY A 243 10.65 10.41 -1.10
CA GLY A 243 10.78 9.07 -0.57
C GLY A 243 11.86 8.26 -1.27
N LEU A 244 11.81 6.94 -1.10
CA LEU A 244 12.74 5.99 -1.71
C LEU A 244 12.67 6.04 -3.24
N HIS A 245 11.48 6.24 -3.80
CA HIS A 245 11.27 6.37 -5.24
C HIS A 245 11.45 7.79 -5.78
N GLY A 246 12.08 8.66 -5.00
CA GLY A 246 12.21 10.07 -5.31
C GLY A 246 10.92 10.83 -5.00
N VAL A 247 10.54 11.73 -5.88
CA VAL A 247 9.45 12.68 -5.60
C VAL A 247 8.10 12.09 -6.00
N ILE A 248 7.20 11.99 -5.02
CA ILE A 248 5.80 11.62 -5.20
C ILE A 248 4.93 12.86 -5.05
N GLN A 249 4.16 13.13 -6.10
CA GLN A 249 3.13 14.17 -6.16
C GLN A 249 2.01 13.64 -7.06
N PHE A 250 0.75 13.97 -6.77
CA PHE A 250 -0.37 13.49 -7.57
C PHE A 250 -0.86 14.56 -8.57
N GLU A 251 -1.16 14.10 -9.79
CA GLU A 251 -1.84 14.87 -10.82
C GLU A 251 -2.93 13.99 -11.44
N ASN A 252 -4.19 14.46 -11.43
CA ASN A 252 -5.35 13.71 -11.91
C ASN A 252 -5.48 12.30 -11.27
N GLY A 253 -5.11 12.18 -9.99
CA GLY A 253 -5.17 10.93 -9.23
C GLY A 253 -4.02 9.95 -9.52
N TYR A 254 -3.08 10.27 -10.40
CA TYR A 254 -1.89 9.46 -10.67
C TYR A 254 -0.63 10.11 -10.12
N TRP A 255 0.38 9.31 -9.80
CA TRP A 255 1.69 9.81 -9.45
C TRP A 255 2.34 10.51 -10.66
N GLN A 256 2.52 11.82 -10.53
CA GLN A 256 3.12 12.69 -11.52
C GLN A 256 4.59 12.33 -11.75
N ASN A 257 4.97 12.10 -13.01
CA ASN A 257 6.31 11.68 -13.41
C ASN A 257 6.78 10.38 -12.74
N ALA A 258 5.85 9.49 -12.38
CA ALA A 258 6.22 8.18 -11.85
C ALA A 258 7.19 7.46 -12.81
N PRO A 259 8.27 6.84 -12.30
CA PRO A 259 9.19 6.10 -13.15
C PRO A 259 8.50 4.89 -13.76
N ILE A 260 9.07 4.40 -14.86
CA ILE A 260 8.75 3.09 -15.45
C ILE A 260 10.04 2.30 -15.46
N HIS A 261 10.10 1.29 -14.62
CA HIS A 261 11.19 0.34 -14.55
C HIS A 261 10.83 -0.91 -15.36
N THR A 262 11.83 -1.51 -16.00
CA THR A 262 11.68 -2.77 -16.73
C THR A 262 12.45 -3.85 -16.01
N TYR A 263 11.82 -5.00 -15.82
CA TYR A 263 12.39 -6.16 -15.16
C TYR A 263 12.27 -7.42 -16.01
N ARG A 264 13.11 -8.39 -15.70
CA ARG A 264 13.06 -9.76 -16.21
C ARG A 264 13.35 -10.75 -15.11
N TYR A 265 12.86 -11.97 -15.29
CA TYR A 265 13.27 -13.08 -14.46
C TYR A 265 14.63 -13.62 -14.89
N ALA A 266 15.49 -13.91 -13.92
CA ALA A 266 16.65 -14.76 -14.10
C ALA A 266 16.25 -16.24 -14.16
N ASP A 267 17.21 -17.11 -14.49
CA ASP A 267 17.00 -18.56 -14.62
C ASP A 267 16.54 -19.22 -13.31
N ASP A 268 16.84 -18.61 -12.17
CA ASP A 268 16.42 -19.07 -10.84
C ASP A 268 15.04 -18.56 -10.41
N GLY A 269 14.34 -17.82 -11.28
CA GLY A 269 13.03 -17.25 -11.00
C GLY A 269 13.05 -15.94 -10.20
N THR A 270 14.22 -15.38 -9.92
CA THR A 270 14.34 -14.08 -9.25
C THR A 270 14.19 -12.92 -10.24
N LEU A 271 13.63 -11.80 -9.77
CA LEU A 271 13.41 -10.62 -10.60
C LEU A 271 14.66 -9.72 -10.61
N HIS A 272 15.08 -9.29 -11.80
CA HIS A 272 16.22 -8.38 -12.00
C HIS A 272 15.84 -7.16 -12.86
N PRO A 273 16.37 -5.97 -12.57
CA PRO A 273 16.25 -4.82 -13.47
C PRO A 273 16.90 -5.13 -14.81
N LEU A 274 16.25 -4.78 -15.91
CA LEU A 274 16.79 -5.03 -17.25
C LEU A 274 18.10 -4.27 -17.49
N ASP A 275 18.23 -3.07 -16.92
CA ASP A 275 19.41 -2.22 -17.06
C ASP A 275 20.67 -2.81 -16.41
N ASP A 276 20.53 -3.78 -15.50
CA ASP A 276 21.64 -4.44 -14.80
C ASP A 276 22.10 -5.74 -15.49
N ILE A 277 21.38 -6.20 -16.53
CA ILE A 277 21.77 -7.39 -17.30
C ILE A 277 22.79 -6.95 -18.36
N ILE A 278 24.04 -6.81 -17.95
CA ILE A 278 25.16 -6.84 -18.90
C ILE A 278 25.08 -8.21 -19.58
N GLU A 279 24.81 -8.26 -20.88
CA GLU A 279 24.87 -9.49 -21.68
C GLU A 279 26.22 -10.17 -21.41
N GLN A 280 26.26 -11.16 -20.51
CA GLN A 280 27.37 -12.08 -20.40
C GLN A 280 27.25 -13.04 -21.58
N GLY A 281 27.61 -12.53 -22.77
CA GLY A 281 27.82 -13.31 -23.98
C GLY A 281 29.12 -14.11 -23.95
#